data_AF-A0A3N9TRE9-F1
#
_entry.id   AF-A0A3N9TRE9-F1
#
_cell.length_a   1.000
_cell.length_b   1.000
_cell.length_c   1.000
_cell.angle_alpha   90.00
_cell.angle_beta   90.00
_cell.angle_gamma   90.00
#
_symmetry.space_group_name_H-M   'P 1'
#
loop_
_entity.id
_entity.type
_entity.pdbx_description
1 polymer ?
#
loop_
_entity_poly.entity_id
_entity_poly.type
_entity_poly.pdbx_seq_one_letter_code
_entity_poly.pdbx_strand_id
1 'polypeptide(L)'
;MRRRKKTPLLIGILLAVVLLGGLAFFVADKLFFTEDEPVEVTRVDPKQEFIELLAGHAQQIQEKDGILTSITLAQAILESDWGNSGLATDGRNLFGIKGRYQNDSVTMPTQEYENDTWVTVDAAFRKYPTWFESLDDHASLFLKGTSWDKDKYREVVQAKDHRTAANALQKSGYATDPGYAAKLIDLIEQRNLQAYDKIYDTIIFRKNIQKVGSPVLTKDTTIWSSPPRTKGSKKTNDLAKYGTEKVEIVQEMRTENGSWYQIKTGSKMLGWVKKDVIRIKTL
;
A
#
# COMPACT_ATOMS: atom_id res chain seq x y z
N MET A 1 -58.66 37.62 34.51
CA MET A 1 -58.12 38.47 35.62
C MET A 1 -57.41 37.56 36.65
N ARG A 2 -56.77 38.12 37.70
CA ARG A 2 -56.11 37.46 38.87
C ARG A 2 -56.86 36.20 39.40
N ARG A 3 -56.26 35.20 40.10
CA ARG A 3 -55.04 35.17 40.95
C ARG A 3 -54.51 33.72 41.23
N ARG A 4 -53.28 33.58 41.77
CA ARG A 4 -52.65 32.32 42.27
C ARG A 4 -53.10 31.91 43.70
N LYS A 5 -53.00 30.61 44.03
CA LYS A 5 -52.38 29.95 45.24
C LYS A 5 -52.66 28.42 45.19
N LYS A 6 -51.69 27.49 45.15
CA LYS A 6 -50.72 26.94 46.16
C LYS A 6 -51.20 25.61 46.82
N THR A 7 -50.26 24.74 47.20
CA THR A 7 -50.38 23.25 47.37
C THR A 7 -50.36 22.74 48.82
N PRO A 8 -50.73 21.46 49.06
CA PRO A 8 -49.78 20.34 49.34
C PRO A 8 -50.11 19.05 48.50
N LEU A 9 -49.35 17.93 48.39
CA LEU A 9 -48.22 17.27 49.11
C LEU A 9 -48.68 16.27 50.24
N LEU A 10 -48.34 14.97 50.33
CA LEU A 10 -47.76 13.90 49.44
C LEU A 10 -47.99 12.49 50.07
N ILE A 11 -48.00 11.39 49.28
CA ILE A 11 -47.85 9.93 49.68
C ILE A 11 -49.03 9.38 50.54
N GLY A 12 -49.49 8.11 50.54
CA GLY A 12 -49.18 6.80 49.89
C GLY A 12 -50.39 5.83 50.12
N ILE A 13 -50.37 4.48 50.06
CA ILE A 13 -49.41 3.44 49.61
C ILE A 13 -50.18 2.06 49.51
N LEU A 14 -50.00 1.27 48.43
CA LEU A 14 -50.43 -0.16 48.22
C LEU A 14 -51.95 -0.50 48.36
N LEU A 15 -52.54 -1.61 47.86
CA LEU A 15 -52.17 -2.80 47.06
C LEU A 15 -53.17 -2.91 45.85
N ALA A 16 -53.07 -3.78 44.84
CA ALA A 16 -52.41 -5.09 44.75
C ALA A 16 -51.78 -5.40 43.37
N VAL A 17 -50.94 -6.44 43.35
CA VAL A 17 -50.31 -7.04 42.16
C VAL A 17 -51.06 -8.33 41.77
N VAL A 18 -50.72 -8.90 40.60
CA VAL A 18 -51.10 -10.21 40.00
C VAL A 18 -52.06 -10.08 38.82
N LEU A 19 -51.49 -10.07 37.60
CA LEU A 19 -51.97 -10.78 36.40
C LEU A 19 -51.08 -10.52 35.15
N LEU A 20 -50.36 -9.40 35.08
CA LEU A 20 -49.61 -8.99 33.87
C LEU A 20 -48.18 -9.56 33.73
N GLY A 21 -47.64 -10.23 34.76
CA GLY A 21 -46.24 -10.71 34.75
C GLY A 21 -45.96 -11.82 33.73
N GLY A 22 -46.88 -12.78 33.57
CA GLY A 22 -46.66 -13.96 32.71
C GLY A 22 -46.61 -13.64 31.21
N LEU A 23 -47.43 -12.68 30.75
CA LEU A 23 -47.47 -12.30 29.34
C LEU A 23 -46.26 -11.45 28.93
N ALA A 24 -45.77 -10.60 29.84
CA ALA A 24 -44.59 -9.76 29.60
C ALA A 24 -43.31 -10.60 29.40
N PHE A 25 -43.14 -11.68 30.17
CA PHE A 25 -41.93 -12.50 30.10
C PHE A 25 -41.80 -13.26 28.76
N PHE A 26 -42.89 -13.85 28.27
CA PHE A 26 -42.90 -14.58 26.99
C PHE A 26 -42.77 -13.65 25.76
N VAL A 27 -43.07 -12.37 25.92
CA VAL A 27 -42.85 -11.34 24.89
C VAL A 27 -41.43 -10.78 24.96
N ALA A 28 -40.85 -10.61 26.15
CA ALA A 28 -39.48 -10.14 26.33
C ALA A 28 -38.45 -11.11 25.72
N ASP A 29 -38.62 -12.42 25.93
CA ASP A 29 -37.70 -13.45 25.39
C ASP A 29 -37.61 -13.38 23.85
N LYS A 30 -38.74 -13.09 23.17
CA LYS A 30 -38.80 -12.86 21.72
C LYS A 30 -38.37 -11.47 21.24
N LEU A 31 -38.04 -10.55 22.15
CA LEU A 31 -37.56 -9.20 21.85
C LEU A 31 -36.05 -9.02 22.10
N PHE A 32 -35.38 -10.02 22.69
CA PHE A 32 -33.94 -9.99 22.97
C PHE A 32 -33.12 -11.07 22.24
N PHE A 33 -33.76 -11.93 21.44
CA PHE A 33 -33.07 -12.52 20.29
C PHE A 33 -32.87 -11.43 19.23
N THR A 34 -31.75 -10.73 19.30
CA THR A 34 -31.10 -10.27 18.08
C THR A 34 -30.77 -11.50 17.26
N GLU A 35 -31.31 -11.60 16.04
CA GLU A 35 -30.70 -12.48 15.05
C GLU A 35 -29.25 -12.03 14.88
N ASP A 36 -28.29 -12.96 15.01
CA ASP A 36 -26.88 -12.64 14.79
C ASP A 36 -26.71 -12.23 13.32
N GLU A 37 -26.62 -10.90 13.09
CA GLU A 37 -26.25 -10.31 11.80
C GLU A 37 -25.07 -11.10 11.23
N PRO A 38 -25.26 -11.82 10.10
CA PRO A 38 -24.30 -12.82 9.67
C PRO A 38 -22.98 -12.11 9.36
N VAL A 39 -21.97 -12.37 10.19
CA VAL A 39 -20.64 -11.76 10.04
C VAL A 39 -20.15 -12.08 8.64
N GLU A 40 -20.15 -11.06 7.78
CA GLU A 40 -19.68 -11.19 6.41
C GLU A 40 -18.18 -11.41 6.46
N VAL A 41 -17.79 -12.70 6.48
CA VAL A 41 -16.41 -13.13 6.35
C VAL A 41 -15.98 -12.77 4.93
N THR A 42 -15.52 -11.53 4.78
CA THR A 42 -15.03 -10.97 3.53
C THR A 42 -13.86 -11.81 3.05
N ARG A 43 -14.17 -12.74 2.15
CA ARG A 43 -13.21 -13.66 1.55
C ARG A 43 -12.23 -12.83 0.74
N VAL A 44 -11.04 -12.60 1.30
CA VAL A 44 -9.96 -11.84 0.67
C VAL A 44 -9.69 -12.43 -0.71
N ASP A 45 -9.64 -11.60 -1.75
CA ASP A 45 -9.29 -12.06 -3.11
C ASP A 45 -7.80 -12.43 -3.11
N PRO A 46 -7.40 -13.71 -3.29
CA PRO A 46 -5.98 -14.09 -3.29
C PRO A 46 -5.19 -13.38 -4.40
N LYS A 47 -5.89 -12.91 -5.45
CA LYS A 47 -5.30 -12.09 -6.52
C LYS A 47 -4.95 -10.68 -6.04
N GLN A 48 -5.71 -10.14 -5.10
CA GLN A 48 -5.39 -8.88 -4.42
C GLN A 48 -4.27 -9.09 -3.38
N GLU A 49 -4.28 -10.20 -2.63
CA GLU A 49 -3.19 -10.54 -1.69
C GLU A 49 -1.83 -10.64 -2.42
N PHE A 50 -1.79 -11.29 -3.59
CA PHE A 50 -0.60 -11.37 -4.43
C PHE A 50 -0.10 -9.99 -4.89
N ILE A 51 -1.01 -9.10 -5.29
CA ILE A 51 -0.68 -7.71 -5.65
C ILE A 51 -0.10 -6.96 -4.44
N GLU A 52 -0.77 -7.00 -3.29
CA GLU A 52 -0.39 -6.23 -2.09
C GLU A 52 0.94 -6.70 -1.50
N LEU A 53 1.20 -8.01 -1.52
CA LEU A 53 2.47 -8.61 -1.08
C LEU A 53 3.67 -8.09 -1.89
N LEU A 54 3.52 -7.95 -3.21
CA LEU A 54 4.61 -7.53 -4.11
C LEU A 54 4.72 -6.01 -4.25
N ALA A 55 3.60 -5.28 -4.15
CA ALA A 55 3.55 -3.84 -4.40
C ALA A 55 4.54 -3.05 -3.55
N GLY A 56 4.69 -3.39 -2.26
CA GLY A 56 5.60 -2.69 -1.35
C GLY A 56 7.09 -2.80 -1.72
N HIS A 57 7.51 -3.86 -2.41
CA HIS A 57 8.88 -4.02 -2.92
C HIS A 57 9.03 -3.44 -4.32
N ALA A 58 8.04 -3.66 -5.20
CA ALA A 58 8.01 -3.06 -6.54
C ALA A 58 8.02 -1.52 -6.50
N GLN A 59 7.38 -0.88 -5.52
CA GLN A 59 7.47 0.58 -5.31
C GLN A 59 8.87 1.06 -4.89
N GLN A 60 9.65 0.23 -4.18
CA GLN A 60 11.04 0.56 -3.84
C GLN A 60 11.94 0.48 -5.07
N ILE A 61 11.73 -0.52 -5.92
CA ILE A 61 12.36 -0.63 -7.26
C ILE A 61 11.99 0.61 -8.09
N GLN A 62 10.73 1.05 -8.11
CA GLN A 62 10.35 2.27 -8.84
C GLN A 62 11.01 3.53 -8.28
N GLU A 63 11.09 3.70 -6.95
CA GLU A 63 11.75 4.86 -6.32
C GLU A 63 13.26 4.91 -6.66
N LYS A 64 13.92 3.75 -6.65
CA LYS A 64 15.37 3.62 -6.85
C LYS A 64 15.78 3.65 -8.32
N ASP A 65 15.09 2.88 -9.16
CA ASP A 65 15.50 2.50 -10.51
C ASP A 65 14.55 3.01 -11.61
N GLY A 66 13.40 3.58 -11.26
CA GLY A 66 12.47 4.23 -12.19
C GLY A 66 11.50 3.31 -12.95
N ILE A 67 11.66 1.99 -12.84
CA ILE A 67 10.78 0.99 -13.44
C ILE A 67 9.39 1.06 -12.81
N LEU A 68 8.34 1.21 -13.62
CA LEU A 68 6.96 1.38 -13.12
C LEU A 68 6.47 0.15 -12.32
N THR A 69 5.85 0.40 -11.17
CA THR A 69 5.29 -0.64 -10.30
C THR A 69 4.19 -1.43 -11.02
N SER A 70 3.34 -0.75 -11.79
CA SER A 70 2.26 -1.37 -12.56
C SER A 70 2.78 -2.41 -13.56
N ILE A 71 3.90 -2.13 -14.22
CA ILE A 71 4.58 -3.03 -15.16
C ILE A 71 5.17 -4.23 -14.43
N THR A 72 5.93 -3.99 -13.34
CA THR A 72 6.51 -5.07 -12.52
C THR A 72 5.43 -6.02 -11.99
N LEU A 73 4.31 -5.47 -11.49
CA LEU A 73 3.18 -6.26 -11.00
C LEU A 73 2.44 -7.00 -12.13
N ALA A 74 2.17 -6.36 -13.27
CA ALA A 74 1.47 -6.98 -14.39
C ALA A 74 2.27 -8.13 -15.01
N GLN A 75 3.59 -7.95 -15.16
CA GLN A 75 4.47 -9.03 -15.59
C GLN A 75 4.54 -10.14 -14.53
N ALA A 76 4.70 -9.81 -13.24
CA ALA A 76 4.68 -10.81 -12.19
C ALA A 76 3.38 -11.63 -12.21
N ILE A 77 2.22 -11.01 -12.38
CA ILE A 77 0.93 -11.69 -12.49
C ILE A 77 0.87 -12.60 -13.74
N LEU A 78 1.26 -12.09 -14.90
CA LEU A 78 1.10 -12.76 -16.20
C LEU A 78 2.06 -13.95 -16.36
N GLU A 79 3.32 -13.77 -15.98
CA GLU A 79 4.40 -14.77 -16.17
C GLU A 79 4.36 -15.89 -15.09
N SER A 80 3.66 -15.67 -13.97
CA SER A 80 3.58 -16.63 -12.85
C SER A 80 2.20 -17.26 -12.62
N ASP A 81 1.19 -16.89 -13.41
CA ASP A 81 -0.24 -17.12 -13.11
C ASP A 81 -0.61 -16.77 -11.66
N TRP A 82 -0.48 -15.49 -11.30
CA TRP A 82 -0.78 -14.99 -9.95
C TRP A 82 0.00 -15.70 -8.82
N GLY A 83 1.23 -16.13 -9.10
CA GLY A 83 2.11 -16.87 -8.20
C GLY A 83 1.87 -18.38 -8.12
N ASN A 84 0.92 -18.92 -8.90
CA ASN A 84 0.49 -20.32 -8.80
C ASN A 84 1.25 -21.29 -9.72
N SER A 85 2.06 -20.79 -10.67
CA SER A 85 2.87 -21.67 -11.54
C SER A 85 3.90 -22.45 -10.72
N GLY A 86 4.22 -23.68 -11.15
CA GLY A 86 5.20 -24.53 -10.45
C GLY A 86 6.58 -23.87 -10.29
N LEU A 87 6.98 -23.04 -11.26
CA LEU A 87 8.22 -22.27 -11.19
C LEU A 87 8.16 -21.10 -10.18
N ALA A 88 6.98 -20.48 -10.04
CA ALA A 88 6.73 -19.45 -9.04
C ALA A 88 6.66 -20.02 -7.62
N THR A 89 6.16 -21.25 -7.42
CA THR A 89 6.10 -21.90 -6.11
C THR A 89 7.42 -22.56 -5.72
N ASP A 90 7.97 -23.46 -6.55
CA ASP A 90 9.15 -24.28 -6.22
C ASP A 90 10.47 -23.54 -6.43
N GLY A 91 10.52 -22.66 -7.44
CA GLY A 91 11.66 -21.82 -7.77
C GLY A 91 11.60 -20.42 -7.16
N ARG A 92 10.43 -19.97 -6.67
CA ARG A 92 10.20 -18.56 -6.26
C ARG A 92 10.49 -17.56 -7.40
N ASN A 93 10.36 -18.01 -8.65
CA ASN A 93 10.77 -17.30 -9.86
C ASN A 93 9.53 -16.84 -10.63
N LEU A 94 9.23 -15.55 -10.53
CA LEU A 94 7.98 -14.97 -11.06
C LEU A 94 8.03 -14.62 -12.55
N PHE A 95 9.21 -14.65 -13.19
CA PHE A 95 9.42 -14.11 -14.55
C PHE A 95 10.15 -15.09 -15.49
N GLY A 96 10.09 -16.39 -15.22
CA GLY A 96 10.66 -17.42 -16.11
C GLY A 96 12.19 -17.37 -16.29
N ILE A 97 12.93 -16.72 -15.39
CA ILE A 97 14.35 -16.39 -15.63
C ILE A 97 15.20 -17.67 -15.58
N LYS A 98 15.80 -18.05 -16.72
CA LYS A 98 16.68 -19.22 -16.87
C LYS A 98 18.05 -19.03 -16.19
N GLY A 99 18.70 -20.14 -15.83
CA GLY A 99 20.04 -20.20 -15.23
C GLY A 99 20.06 -20.55 -13.73
N ARG A 100 20.98 -19.94 -12.98
CA ARG A 100 21.17 -20.11 -11.52
C ARG A 100 21.21 -18.76 -10.83
N TYR A 101 20.70 -18.68 -9.60
CA TYR A 101 20.85 -17.53 -8.71
C TYR A 101 21.63 -17.99 -7.47
N GLN A 102 22.78 -17.37 -7.17
CA GLN A 102 23.68 -17.79 -6.08
C GLN A 102 24.03 -19.30 -6.08
N ASN A 103 24.14 -19.88 -7.29
CA ASN A 103 24.27 -21.31 -7.62
C ASN A 103 22.97 -22.16 -7.57
N ASP A 104 21.89 -21.70 -6.94
CA ASP A 104 20.62 -22.42 -6.87
C ASP A 104 19.81 -22.33 -8.17
N SER A 105 19.15 -23.43 -8.50
CA SER A 105 18.22 -23.56 -9.63
C SER A 105 17.17 -24.64 -9.36
N VAL A 106 16.04 -24.56 -10.05
CA VAL A 106 15.10 -25.67 -10.24
C VAL A 106 15.11 -26.08 -11.71
N THR A 107 15.16 -27.38 -12.01
CA THR A 107 15.03 -27.88 -13.39
C THR A 107 13.58 -28.25 -13.62
N MET A 108 12.98 -27.72 -14.69
CA MET A 108 11.58 -27.98 -15.05
C MET A 108 11.42 -28.08 -16.57
N PRO A 109 10.46 -28.86 -17.09
CA PRO A 109 10.14 -28.88 -18.51
C PRO A 109 9.59 -27.53 -18.95
N THR A 110 10.01 -27.09 -20.13
CA THR A 110 9.59 -25.84 -20.77
C THR A 110 9.35 -26.07 -22.26
N GLN A 111 8.50 -25.25 -22.88
CA GLN A 111 8.22 -25.30 -24.31
C GLN A 111 9.11 -24.30 -25.04
N GLU A 112 9.96 -24.79 -25.93
CA GLU A 112 10.76 -23.98 -26.85
C GLU A 112 10.22 -24.16 -28.28
N TYR A 113 10.40 -23.15 -29.13
CA TYR A 113 10.02 -23.21 -30.54
C TYR A 113 11.29 -23.32 -31.39
N GLU A 114 11.58 -24.51 -31.89
CA GLU A 114 12.78 -24.85 -32.65
C GLU A 114 12.41 -25.56 -33.96
N ASN A 115 13.04 -25.18 -35.07
CA ASN A 115 12.79 -25.78 -36.40
C ASN A 115 11.28 -25.80 -36.75
N ASP A 116 10.62 -24.66 -36.57
CA ASP A 116 9.18 -24.44 -36.75
C ASP A 116 8.24 -25.37 -35.95
N THR A 117 8.77 -26.00 -34.90
CA THR A 117 8.05 -26.99 -34.08
C THR A 117 8.15 -26.64 -32.60
N TRP A 118 7.06 -26.82 -31.85
CA TRP A 118 7.09 -26.76 -30.39
C TRP A 118 7.67 -28.05 -29.82
N VAL A 119 8.78 -27.94 -29.10
CA VAL A 119 9.45 -29.04 -28.39
C VAL A 119 9.40 -28.79 -26.89
N THR A 120 9.30 -29.86 -26.09
CA THR A 120 9.42 -29.77 -24.62
C THR A 120 10.80 -30.24 -24.20
N VAL A 121 11.53 -29.41 -23.48
CA VAL A 121 12.90 -29.69 -23.01
C VAL A 121 13.02 -29.32 -21.52
N ASP A 122 13.88 -30.01 -20.78
CA ASP A 122 14.20 -29.63 -19.41
C ASP A 122 15.16 -28.42 -19.40
N ALA A 123 14.75 -27.34 -18.75
CA ALA A 123 15.58 -26.15 -18.55
C ALA A 123 15.84 -25.89 -17.07
N ALA A 124 17.06 -25.47 -16.74
CA ALA A 124 17.38 -24.93 -15.43
C ALA A 124 16.90 -23.48 -15.32
N PHE A 125 16.03 -23.22 -14.36
CA PHE A 125 15.55 -21.89 -14.00
C PHE A 125 16.16 -21.43 -12.67
N ARG A 126 16.36 -20.12 -12.53
CA ARG A 126 16.88 -19.52 -11.28
C ARG A 126 15.94 -19.86 -10.13
N LYS A 127 16.50 -20.17 -8.97
CA LYS A 127 15.75 -20.39 -7.73
C LYS A 127 16.16 -19.34 -6.70
N TYR A 128 15.17 -18.67 -6.09
CA TYR A 128 15.40 -17.49 -5.25
C TYR A 128 15.06 -17.74 -3.77
N PRO A 129 15.63 -16.96 -2.83
CA PRO A 129 15.23 -16.99 -1.43
C PRO A 129 13.76 -16.60 -1.23
N THR A 130 13.27 -15.56 -1.89
CA THR A 130 11.86 -15.10 -1.89
C THR A 130 11.46 -14.62 -3.29
N TRP A 131 10.19 -14.22 -3.45
CA TRP A 131 9.74 -13.51 -4.66
C TRP A 131 10.40 -12.13 -4.83
N PHE A 132 10.91 -11.50 -3.76
CA PHE A 132 11.53 -10.17 -3.84
C PHE A 132 12.88 -10.19 -4.58
N GLU A 133 13.72 -11.21 -4.39
CA GLU A 133 14.94 -11.35 -5.20
C GLU A 133 14.63 -11.65 -6.67
N SER A 134 13.48 -12.29 -6.97
CA SER A 134 13.00 -12.46 -8.34
C SER A 134 12.56 -11.11 -8.97
N LEU A 135 12.02 -10.18 -8.18
CA LEU A 135 11.73 -8.81 -8.62
C LEU A 135 13.02 -8.02 -8.86
N ASP A 136 14.02 -8.14 -7.97
CA ASP A 136 15.32 -7.44 -8.11
C ASP A 136 16.15 -7.93 -9.31
N ASP A 137 16.04 -9.20 -9.68
CA ASP A 137 16.70 -9.78 -10.86
C ASP A 137 15.96 -9.43 -12.18
N HIS A 138 14.63 -9.35 -12.16
CA HIS A 138 13.83 -8.78 -13.26
C HIS A 138 14.14 -7.29 -13.47
N ALA A 139 14.20 -6.50 -12.40
CA ALA A 139 14.64 -5.11 -12.47
C ALA A 139 16.09 -5.00 -12.99
N SER A 140 16.97 -5.92 -12.57
CA SER A 140 18.34 -6.00 -13.09
C SER A 140 18.42 -6.24 -14.59
N LEU A 141 17.51 -7.02 -15.18
CA LEU A 141 17.44 -7.23 -16.64
C LEU A 141 17.17 -5.91 -17.37
N PHE A 142 16.22 -5.09 -16.88
CA PHE A 142 15.89 -3.81 -17.52
C PHE A 142 17.02 -2.78 -17.40
N LEU A 143 17.75 -2.78 -16.28
CA LEU A 143 18.84 -1.84 -16.02
C LEU A 143 20.16 -2.20 -16.70
N LYS A 144 20.38 -3.49 -17.03
CA LYS A 144 21.65 -4.02 -17.55
C LYS A 144 21.56 -4.52 -18.99
N GLY A 145 20.36 -4.58 -19.56
CA GLY A 145 20.09 -5.19 -20.86
C GLY A 145 20.48 -6.67 -20.91
N THR A 146 20.69 -7.19 -22.11
CA THR A 146 21.24 -8.54 -22.36
C THR A 146 22.77 -8.51 -22.33
N SER A 147 23.44 -9.61 -22.69
CA SER A 147 24.89 -9.61 -22.89
C SER A 147 25.33 -8.87 -24.17
N TRP A 148 24.50 -8.86 -25.21
CA TRP A 148 24.80 -8.25 -26.52
C TRP A 148 24.23 -6.85 -26.72
N ASP A 149 23.15 -6.49 -26.03
CA ASP A 149 22.51 -5.16 -26.09
C ASP A 149 22.23 -4.66 -24.66
N LYS A 150 22.98 -3.63 -24.25
CA LYS A 150 22.88 -2.99 -22.93
C LYS A 150 21.76 -1.97 -22.81
N ASP A 151 21.25 -1.48 -23.93
CA ASP A 151 20.20 -0.46 -23.99
C ASP A 151 18.81 -1.05 -24.30
N LYS A 152 18.72 -2.37 -24.56
CA LYS A 152 17.51 -3.10 -25.00
C LYS A 152 16.20 -2.66 -24.33
N TYR A 153 16.22 -2.43 -23.02
CA TYR A 153 15.05 -2.08 -22.21
C TYR A 153 15.04 -0.62 -21.72
N ARG A 154 15.96 0.23 -22.19
CA ARG A 154 16.10 1.64 -21.77
C ARG A 154 14.81 2.44 -21.95
N GLU A 155 14.05 2.20 -23.02
CA GLU A 155 12.76 2.85 -23.24
C GLU A 155 11.70 2.44 -22.22
N VAL A 156 11.76 1.22 -21.67
CA VAL A 156 10.88 0.75 -20.58
C VAL A 156 11.17 1.51 -19.29
N VAL A 157 12.46 1.65 -18.94
CA VAL A 157 12.91 2.41 -17.75
C VAL A 157 12.64 3.91 -17.90
N GLN A 158 12.68 4.44 -19.13
CA GLN A 158 12.43 5.85 -19.42
C GLN A 158 10.95 6.22 -19.57
N ALA A 159 10.03 5.25 -19.67
CA ALA A 159 8.59 5.48 -19.76
C ALA A 159 8.03 6.29 -18.58
N LYS A 160 6.87 6.94 -18.78
CA LYS A 160 6.20 7.77 -17.77
C LYS A 160 4.77 7.33 -17.45
N ASP A 161 4.31 6.30 -18.16
CA ASP A 161 3.03 5.62 -18.00
C ASP A 161 3.17 4.16 -18.49
N HIS A 162 2.23 3.31 -18.07
CA HIS A 162 2.23 1.89 -18.40
C HIS A 162 2.04 1.59 -19.89
N ARG A 163 1.31 2.43 -20.65
CA ARG A 163 1.09 2.17 -22.08
C ARG A 163 2.38 2.34 -22.85
N THR A 164 3.13 3.40 -22.60
CA THR A 164 4.47 3.59 -23.17
C THR A 164 5.42 2.47 -22.75
N ALA A 165 5.43 2.07 -21.48
CA ALA A 165 6.30 1.00 -20.99
C ALA A 165 5.98 -0.38 -21.60
N ALA A 166 4.71 -0.76 -21.70
CA ALA A 166 4.28 -2.03 -22.30
C ALA A 166 4.56 -2.09 -23.80
N ASN A 167 4.35 -0.98 -24.54
CA ASN A 167 4.74 -0.89 -25.94
C ASN A 167 6.26 -0.94 -26.13
N ALA A 168 7.04 -0.35 -25.22
CA ALA A 168 8.50 -0.49 -25.22
C ALA A 168 8.95 -1.94 -24.95
N LEU A 169 8.27 -2.68 -24.06
CA LEU A 169 8.53 -4.12 -23.85
C LEU A 169 8.29 -4.94 -25.12
N GLN A 170 7.17 -4.72 -25.81
CA GLN A 170 6.88 -5.35 -27.10
C GLN A 170 7.93 -5.01 -28.16
N LYS A 171 8.24 -3.72 -28.34
CA LYS A 171 9.25 -3.22 -29.28
C LYS A 171 10.65 -3.78 -29.01
N SER A 172 10.99 -3.95 -27.73
CA SER A 172 12.26 -4.55 -27.33
C SER A 172 12.35 -6.06 -27.63
N GLY A 173 11.23 -6.75 -27.90
CA GLY A 173 11.21 -8.21 -27.92
C GLY A 173 11.52 -8.78 -26.54
N TYR A 174 10.70 -8.41 -25.54
CA TYR A 174 10.67 -9.10 -24.24
C TYR A 174 10.04 -10.49 -24.38
N ALA A 175 8.88 -10.56 -25.04
CA ALA A 175 8.18 -11.79 -25.38
C ALA A 175 8.03 -11.92 -26.91
N THR A 176 7.83 -13.15 -27.39
CA THR A 176 7.54 -13.48 -28.80
C THR A 176 6.06 -13.28 -29.18
N ASP A 177 5.19 -13.17 -28.18
CA ASP A 177 3.75 -12.91 -28.35
C ASP A 177 3.50 -11.52 -28.94
N PRO A 178 2.85 -11.38 -30.12
CA PRO A 178 2.56 -10.09 -30.74
C PRO A 178 1.49 -9.27 -30.00
N GLY A 179 0.76 -9.88 -29.06
CA GLY A 179 -0.24 -9.23 -28.21
C GLY A 179 0.26 -8.86 -26.80
N TYR A 180 1.54 -9.05 -26.50
CA TYR A 180 2.09 -8.89 -25.14
C TYR A 180 1.86 -7.49 -24.55
N ALA A 181 2.07 -6.42 -25.33
CA ALA A 181 1.77 -5.06 -24.87
C ALA A 181 0.29 -4.87 -24.50
N ALA A 182 -0.63 -5.40 -25.30
CA ALA A 182 -2.06 -5.30 -25.04
C ALA A 182 -2.44 -6.06 -23.76
N LYS A 183 -1.96 -7.30 -23.59
CA LYS A 183 -2.19 -8.09 -22.37
C LYS A 183 -1.74 -7.39 -21.10
N LEU A 184 -0.56 -6.75 -21.11
CA LEU A 184 -0.09 -5.98 -19.95
C LEU A 184 -0.93 -4.74 -19.71
N ILE A 185 -1.30 -3.99 -20.76
CA ILE A 185 -2.14 -2.79 -20.65
C ILE A 185 -3.54 -3.14 -20.10
N ASP A 186 -4.20 -4.13 -20.69
CA ASP A 186 -5.52 -4.61 -20.27
C ASP A 186 -5.50 -5.08 -18.81
N LEU A 187 -4.48 -5.85 -18.40
CA LEU A 187 -4.33 -6.33 -17.03
C LEU A 187 -4.08 -5.18 -16.04
N ILE A 188 -3.26 -4.20 -16.40
CA ILE A 188 -3.01 -3.00 -15.59
C ILE A 188 -4.30 -2.23 -15.38
N GLU A 189 -5.06 -1.95 -16.43
CA GLU A 189 -6.31 -1.20 -16.34
C GLU A 189 -7.40 -1.95 -15.58
N GLN A 190 -7.63 -3.24 -15.88
CA GLN A 190 -8.62 -4.09 -15.20
C GLN A 190 -8.37 -4.25 -13.70
N ARG A 191 -7.10 -4.15 -13.26
CA ARG A 191 -6.71 -4.27 -11.85
C ARG A 191 -6.23 -2.94 -11.25
N ASN A 192 -6.42 -1.83 -11.96
CA ASN A 192 -6.02 -0.48 -11.55
C ASN A 192 -4.55 -0.38 -11.08
N LEU A 193 -3.64 -1.17 -11.67
CA LEU A 193 -2.26 -1.29 -11.18
C LEU A 193 -1.48 0.03 -11.33
N GLN A 194 -1.90 0.91 -12.23
CA GLN A 194 -1.39 2.28 -12.37
C GLN A 194 -1.55 3.13 -11.09
N ALA A 195 -2.44 2.75 -10.17
CA ALA A 195 -2.53 3.40 -8.86
C ALA A 195 -1.25 3.21 -8.03
N TYR A 196 -0.56 2.07 -8.17
CA TYR A 196 0.70 1.79 -7.47
C TYR A 196 1.88 2.56 -8.06
N ASP A 197 1.80 3.06 -9.30
CA ASP A 197 2.84 3.95 -9.86
C ASP A 197 2.96 5.28 -9.10
N LYS A 198 1.93 5.63 -8.30
CA LYS A 198 1.94 6.79 -7.41
C LYS A 198 2.68 6.48 -6.10
N ILE A 199 4.00 6.32 -6.19
CA ILE A 199 4.87 6.14 -5.01
C ILE A 199 4.81 7.33 -4.03
N TYR A 200 4.58 8.55 -4.52
CA TYR A 200 4.64 9.77 -3.70
C TYR A 200 3.30 10.48 -3.44
N ASP A 201 3.16 10.98 -2.21
CA ASP A 201 2.06 11.82 -1.73
C ASP A 201 2.00 13.17 -2.49
N THR A 202 0.85 13.49 -3.06
CA THR A 202 0.59 14.83 -3.65
C THR A 202 0.52 15.89 -2.56
N ILE A 203 1.32 16.95 -2.69
CA ILE A 203 1.22 18.14 -1.83
C ILE A 203 0.05 18.99 -2.31
N ILE A 204 -1.03 19.04 -1.52
CA ILE A 204 -2.23 19.83 -1.80
C ILE A 204 -2.00 21.30 -1.47
N PHE A 205 -1.27 21.59 -0.39
CA PHE A 205 -1.08 22.95 0.12
C PHE A 205 0.19 23.06 0.97
N ARG A 206 0.84 24.23 0.93
CA ARG A 206 1.92 24.64 1.85
C ARG A 206 1.77 26.12 2.19
N LYS A 207 2.02 26.51 3.44
CA LYS A 207 1.99 27.90 3.89
C LYS A 207 3.02 28.15 4.99
N ASN A 208 3.76 29.25 4.88
CA ASN A 208 4.57 29.79 5.98
C ASN A 208 3.63 30.33 7.08
N ILE A 209 3.90 29.97 8.33
CA ILE A 209 3.14 30.42 9.50
C ILE A 209 4.11 30.76 10.63
N GLN A 210 3.62 31.52 11.62
CA GLN A 210 4.35 31.74 12.87
C GLN A 210 3.41 31.39 14.02
N LYS A 211 3.63 30.23 14.64
CA LYS A 211 2.86 29.75 15.80
C LYS A 211 3.80 29.08 16.80
N VAL A 212 3.33 28.91 18.04
CA VAL A 212 4.01 28.14 19.08
C VAL A 212 3.07 27.05 19.58
N GLY A 213 3.60 25.85 19.78
CA GLY A 213 2.89 24.73 20.39
C GLY A 213 3.80 23.93 21.32
N SER A 214 3.23 22.95 22.01
CA SER A 214 3.97 21.90 22.72
C SER A 214 3.68 20.54 22.08
N PRO A 215 4.65 19.62 22.04
CA PRO A 215 4.42 18.23 21.69
C PRO A 215 3.31 17.59 22.53
N VAL A 216 2.64 16.61 21.93
CA VAL A 216 1.76 15.66 22.60
C VAL A 216 2.33 14.27 22.36
N LEU A 217 2.64 13.55 23.42
CA LEU A 217 3.17 12.19 23.34
C LEU A 217 2.02 11.24 22.96
N THR A 218 1.97 10.84 21.69
CA THR A 218 1.00 9.87 21.15
C THR A 218 1.73 8.71 20.46
N LYS A 219 1.02 7.85 19.73
CA LYS A 219 1.58 6.67 19.06
C LYS A 219 2.54 6.96 17.89
N ASP A 220 2.56 8.19 17.36
CA ASP A 220 3.47 8.56 16.24
C ASP A 220 4.12 9.93 16.46
N THR A 221 5.16 9.94 17.29
CA THR A 221 6.02 11.11 17.55
C THR A 221 7.14 11.28 16.51
N THR A 222 7.09 10.61 15.36
CA THR A 222 8.22 10.60 14.40
C THR A 222 8.47 11.99 13.78
N ILE A 223 9.72 12.46 13.82
CA ILE A 223 10.20 13.65 13.10
C ILE A 223 10.84 13.21 11.78
N TRP A 224 10.53 13.92 10.69
CA TRP A 224 10.96 13.61 9.32
C TRP A 224 11.67 14.79 8.63
N SER A 225 12.51 14.52 7.61
CA SER A 225 13.15 15.55 6.77
C SER A 225 12.13 16.34 5.93
N SER A 226 11.13 15.64 5.41
CA SER A 226 9.91 16.13 4.75
C SER A 226 8.76 15.18 5.10
N PRO A 227 7.48 15.54 4.92
CA PRO A 227 6.37 14.64 5.23
C PRO A 227 6.53 13.24 4.62
N PRO A 228 6.14 12.16 5.33
CA PRO A 228 6.07 10.79 4.81
C PRO A 228 5.49 10.70 3.40
N ARG A 229 6.01 9.75 2.62
CA ARG A 229 5.71 9.56 1.19
C ARG A 229 5.97 10.79 0.29
N THR A 230 6.55 11.90 0.76
CA THR A 230 7.11 12.90 -0.17
C THR A 230 8.52 12.51 -0.60
N LYS A 231 8.91 12.84 -1.83
CA LYS A 231 10.22 12.49 -2.41
C LYS A 231 11.38 12.90 -1.51
N GLY A 232 12.22 11.93 -1.11
CA GLY A 232 13.36 12.17 -0.22
C GLY A 232 13.02 12.27 1.29
N SER A 233 11.78 11.95 1.69
CA SER A 233 11.40 11.85 3.10
C SER A 233 12.19 10.75 3.81
N LYS A 234 12.75 11.08 4.97
CA LYS A 234 13.49 10.19 5.85
C LYS A 234 13.12 10.49 7.29
N LYS A 235 13.02 9.45 8.13
CA LYS A 235 12.94 9.62 9.59
C LYS A 235 14.25 10.27 10.06
N THR A 236 14.17 11.37 10.80
CA THR A 236 15.35 12.10 11.30
C THR A 236 15.51 12.01 12.80
N ASN A 237 14.41 12.03 13.56
CA ASN A 237 14.44 11.94 15.02
C ASN A 237 13.06 11.55 15.59
N ASP A 238 12.94 11.54 16.92
CA ASP A 238 11.70 11.33 17.65
C ASP A 238 11.36 12.58 18.47
N LEU A 239 10.12 13.06 18.36
CA LEU A 239 9.58 14.22 19.08
C LEU A 239 9.47 13.97 20.59
N ALA A 240 9.35 12.70 21.03
CA ALA A 240 9.29 12.34 22.44
C ALA A 240 10.55 12.78 23.21
N LYS A 241 11.70 12.89 22.53
CA LYS A 241 12.97 13.38 23.10
C LYS A 241 12.95 14.86 23.50
N TYR A 242 11.93 15.61 23.09
CA TYR A 242 11.72 17.02 23.42
C TYR A 242 10.62 17.22 24.49
N GLY A 243 10.11 16.13 25.07
CA GLY A 243 9.16 16.15 26.18
C GLY A 243 7.90 16.97 25.87
N THR A 244 7.68 18.02 26.66
CA THR A 244 6.55 18.97 26.49
C THR A 244 7.02 20.40 26.19
N GLU A 245 8.30 20.59 25.85
CA GLU A 245 8.88 21.91 25.61
C GLU A 245 8.19 22.66 24.46
N LYS A 246 8.27 23.99 24.45
CA LYS A 246 7.67 24.79 23.38
C LYS A 246 8.49 24.66 22.10
N VAL A 247 7.83 24.31 21.01
CA VAL A 247 8.40 24.35 19.65
C VAL A 247 7.77 25.48 18.84
N GLU A 248 8.58 26.12 18.01
CA GLU A 248 8.13 27.08 17.01
C GLU A 248 7.68 26.34 15.76
N ILE A 249 6.50 26.68 15.25
CA ILE A 249 5.94 26.15 14.02
C ILE A 249 6.13 27.19 12.92
N VAL A 250 6.88 26.84 11.88
CA VAL A 250 7.28 27.76 10.79
C VAL A 250 6.58 27.50 9.45
N GLN A 251 6.12 26.27 9.22
CA GLN A 251 5.32 25.92 8.03
C GLN A 251 4.21 24.94 8.39
N GLU A 252 3.11 25.04 7.65
CA GLU A 252 2.05 24.03 7.58
C GLU A 252 2.01 23.47 6.15
N MET A 253 1.85 22.15 6.02
CA MET A 253 1.70 21.46 4.73
C MET A 253 0.58 20.43 4.82
N ARG A 254 -0.23 20.33 3.77
CA ARG A 254 -1.20 19.24 3.60
C ARG A 254 -0.78 18.41 2.39
N THR A 255 -0.55 17.12 2.62
CA THR A 255 -0.51 16.12 1.56
C THR A 255 -1.88 15.46 1.42
N GLU A 256 -2.07 14.57 0.45
CA GLU A 256 -3.32 13.82 0.35
C GLU A 256 -3.57 12.94 1.58
N ASN A 257 -2.53 12.27 2.11
CA ASN A 257 -2.64 11.36 3.25
C ASN A 257 -2.32 11.99 4.62
N GLY A 258 -2.15 13.33 4.73
CA GLY A 258 -1.84 13.93 6.02
C GLY A 258 -1.77 15.46 6.08
N SER A 259 -1.74 15.98 7.30
CA SER A 259 -1.45 17.38 7.61
C SER A 259 -0.27 17.47 8.57
N TRP A 260 0.66 18.37 8.27
CA TRP A 260 2.02 18.35 8.78
C TRP A 260 2.47 19.74 9.22
N TYR A 261 3.24 19.79 10.31
CA TYR A 261 3.89 21.00 10.81
C TYR A 261 5.40 20.87 10.70
N GLN A 262 6.06 21.90 10.15
CA GLN A 262 7.50 22.03 10.24
C GLN A 262 7.85 22.80 11.52
N ILE A 263 8.71 22.20 12.34
CA ILE A 263 9.02 22.67 13.69
C ILE A 263 10.51 22.95 13.88
N LYS A 264 10.81 23.94 14.75
CA LYS A 264 12.16 24.31 15.18
C LYS A 264 12.22 24.67 16.66
N THR A 265 13.43 24.68 17.19
CA THR A 265 13.77 25.14 18.54
C THR A 265 14.88 26.18 18.44
N GLY A 266 14.55 27.48 18.57
CA GLY A 266 15.49 28.57 18.39
C GLY A 266 16.01 28.63 16.96
N SER A 267 17.33 28.51 16.77
CA SER A 267 17.95 28.43 15.43
C SER A 267 17.87 27.02 14.80
N LYS A 268 17.61 25.97 15.57
CA LYS A 268 17.69 24.58 15.10
C LYS A 268 16.35 24.11 14.51
N MET A 269 16.29 23.98 13.20
CA MET A 269 15.24 23.20 12.51
C MET A 269 15.27 21.75 13.00
N LEU A 270 14.11 21.20 13.37
CA LEU A 270 14.00 19.79 13.78
C LEU A 270 13.51 18.90 12.63
N GLY A 271 12.49 19.36 11.91
CA GLY A 271 11.90 18.63 10.78
C GLY A 271 10.39 18.81 10.71
N TRP A 272 9.71 17.84 10.09
CA TRP A 272 8.26 17.76 9.95
C TRP A 272 7.67 16.71 10.89
N VAL A 273 6.54 17.03 11.51
CA VAL A 273 5.74 16.14 12.36
C VAL A 273 4.27 16.21 11.92
N LYS A 274 3.45 15.23 12.33
CA LYS A 274 2.00 15.32 12.13
C LYS A 274 1.42 16.52 12.89
N LYS A 275 0.31 17.06 12.37
CA LYS A 275 -0.38 18.23 12.94
C LYS A 275 -1.05 17.96 14.30
N ASP A 276 -1.48 16.73 14.55
CA ASP A 276 -2.15 16.29 15.77
C ASP A 276 -1.20 16.14 16.98
N VAL A 277 0.07 15.80 16.76
CA VAL A 277 1.09 15.68 17.82
C VAL A 277 1.67 17.02 18.29
N ILE A 278 1.15 18.17 17.81
CA ILE A 278 1.50 19.51 18.32
C ILE A 278 0.24 20.22 18.81
N ARG A 279 0.13 20.40 20.13
CA ARG A 279 -0.91 21.24 20.75
C ARG A 279 -0.49 22.70 20.65
N ILE A 280 -1.03 23.40 19.65
CA ILE A 280 -0.97 24.87 19.57
C ILE A 280 -1.67 25.46 20.79
N LYS A 281 -1.06 26.47 21.42
CA LYS A 281 -1.79 27.34 22.35
C LYS A 281 -2.49 28.44 21.55
N THR A 282 -3.83 28.46 21.59
CA THR A 282 -4.58 29.68 21.33
C THR A 282 -4.21 30.72 22.39
N LEU A 283 -4.13 31.99 21.99
CA LEU A 283 -4.06 33.13 22.92
C LEU A 283 -5.47 33.46 23.42
#